data_AF-A0A923QCC9-F1
#
_entry.id   AF-A0A923QCC9-F1
#
_cell.length_a   1.000
_cell.length_b   1.000
_cell.length_c   1.000
_cell.angle_alpha   90.00
_cell.angle_beta   90.00
_cell.angle_gamma   90.00
#
_symmetry.space_group_name_H-M   'P 1'
#
loop_
_entity.id
_entity.type
_entity.pdbx_description
1 polymer ?
#
loop_
_entity_poly.entity_id
_entity_poly.type
_entity_poly.pdbx_seq_one_letter_code
_entity_poly.pdbx_strand_id
1 'polypeptide(L)'
;MASESGRLFEVSKVRIGPDGHVSDVLWGEVDAGSDRAVGARVLATAAEVVDAIHDGAQVEAMFSAKGHLPERLFAIVLRADGRECIALDGEPSPGRNVTDLDSLDD
;
A
#
# COMPACT_ATOMS: atom_id res chain seq x y z
N MET A 1 -2.04 -2.16 -28.85
CA MET A 1 -2.63 -1.91 -27.53
C MET A 1 -1.71 -2.58 -26.52
N ALA A 2 -0.60 -1.93 -26.16
CA ALA A 2 0.17 -2.40 -25.02
C ALA A 2 -0.73 -2.15 -23.82
N SER A 3 -1.06 -3.19 -23.07
CA SER A 3 -1.62 -2.98 -21.74
C SER A 3 -0.63 -2.08 -21.03
N GLU A 4 -1.00 -0.83 -20.79
CA GLU A 4 -0.29 0.03 -19.85
C GLU A 4 -0.55 -0.61 -18.49
N SER A 5 0.22 -1.66 -18.19
CA SER A 5 0.23 -2.28 -16.88
C SER A 5 0.79 -1.20 -15.96
N GLY A 6 -0.11 -0.47 -15.28
CA GLY A 6 0.27 0.48 -14.26
C GLY A 6 1.26 -0.17 -13.30
N ARG A 7 2.24 0.61 -12.83
CA ARG A 7 3.31 0.09 -11.96
C ARG A 7 2.69 -0.57 -10.73
N LEU A 8 3.24 -1.71 -10.33
CA LEU A 8 2.77 -2.42 -9.14
C LEU A 8 3.76 -2.19 -8.00
N PHE A 9 3.25 -1.76 -6.86
CA PHE A 9 4.03 -1.54 -5.64
C PHE A 9 3.50 -2.41 -4.51
N GLU A 10 4.40 -3.06 -3.78
CA GLU A 10 4.05 -3.80 -2.57
C GLU A 10 4.47 -3.05 -1.33
N VAL A 11 3.51 -2.78 -0.44
CA VAL A 11 3.71 -2.19 0.87
C VAL A 11 3.96 -3.30 1.89
N SER A 12 5.14 -3.29 2.51
CA SER A 12 5.51 -4.28 3.54
C SER A 12 5.41 -3.74 4.96
N LYS A 13 5.54 -2.42 5.14
CA LYS A 13 5.40 -1.76 6.44
C LYS A 13 4.59 -0.49 6.32
N VAL A 14 3.92 -0.10 7.40
CA VAL A 14 3.15 1.15 7.47
C VAL A 14 3.44 1.89 8.77
N ARG A 15 3.30 3.21 8.75
CA ARG A 15 3.22 4.05 9.94
C ARG A 15 1.82 4.60 10.03
N ILE A 16 1.16 4.39 11.16
CA ILE A 16 -0.13 5.01 11.47
C ILE A 16 0.11 6.32 12.21
N GLY A 17 -0.50 7.38 11.73
CA GLY A 17 -0.45 8.71 12.34
C GLY A 17 -1.32 8.80 13.60
N PRO A 18 -1.19 9.89 14.37
CA PRO A 18 -1.99 10.12 15.59
C PRO A 18 -3.49 10.20 15.31
N ASP A 19 -3.89 10.52 14.07
CA ASP A 19 -5.25 10.55 13.56
C ASP A 19 -5.82 9.17 13.18
N GLY A 20 -5.03 8.09 13.33
CA GLY A 20 -5.47 6.72 13.03
C GLY A 20 -5.41 6.34 11.56
N HIS A 21 -4.88 7.21 10.70
CA HIS A 21 -4.69 6.96 9.27
C HIS A 21 -3.22 6.66 8.93
N VAL A 22 -2.99 6.02 7.78
CA VAL A 22 -1.63 5.78 7.29
C VAL A 22 -0.96 7.11 6.97
N SER A 23 0.22 7.33 7.57
CA SER A 23 1.06 8.51 7.35
C SER A 23 2.19 8.22 6.37
N ASP A 24 2.88 7.09 6.57
CA ASP A 24 4.02 6.66 5.75
C ASP A 24 3.92 5.16 5.45
N VAL A 25 4.51 4.73 4.34
CA VAL A 25 4.61 3.32 3.96
C VAL A 25 6.02 2.97 3.50
N LEU A 26 6.44 1.75 3.77
CA LEU A 26 7.59 1.15 3.10
C LEU A 26 7.09 0.31 1.93
N TRP A 27 7.29 0.80 0.72
CA TRP A 27 6.86 0.11 -0.50
C TRP A 27 8.01 -0.22 -1.43
N GLY A 28 7.85 -1.18 -2.33
CA GLY A 28 8.81 -1.47 -3.40
C GLY A 28 8.09 -1.82 -4.68
N GLU A 29 8.62 -1.37 -5.81
CA GLU A 29 8.09 -1.74 -7.13
C GLU A 29 8.34 -3.23 -7.39
N VAL A 30 7.32 -3.92 -7.89
CA VAL A 30 7.39 -5.33 -8.28
C VAL A 30 6.93 -5.55 -9.71
N ASP A 31 7.55 -6.53 -10.35
CA ASP A 31 7.18 -6.97 -11.68
C ASP A 31 5.94 -7.86 -11.57
N ALA A 32 4.80 -7.34 -12.01
CA ALA A 32 3.51 -8.05 -11.98
C ALA A 32 3.51 -9.38 -12.78
N GLY A 33 4.49 -9.60 -13.65
CA GLY A 33 4.65 -10.85 -14.41
C GLY A 33 5.48 -11.91 -13.70
N SER A 34 6.30 -11.52 -12.72
CA SER A 34 7.28 -12.40 -12.08
C SER A 34 7.28 -12.38 -10.54
N ASP A 35 6.46 -11.52 -9.90
CA ASP A 35 6.45 -11.33 -8.43
C ASP A 35 7.85 -11.01 -7.88
N ARG A 36 8.68 -10.34 -8.70
CA ARG A 36 10.05 -9.99 -8.35
C ARG A 36 10.14 -8.50 -8.08
N ALA A 37 10.78 -8.16 -6.97
CA ALA A 37 11.16 -6.77 -6.71
C ALA A 37 12.02 -6.22 -7.86
N VAL A 38 11.55 -5.13 -8.45
CA VAL A 38 12.25 -4.39 -9.51
C VAL A 38 13.33 -3.49 -8.90
N GLY A 39 13.14 -3.06 -7.66
CA GLY A 39 14.07 -2.18 -6.96
C GLY A 39 14.08 -2.35 -5.44
N ALA A 40 14.86 -1.50 -4.78
CA ALA A 40 14.86 -1.41 -3.32
C ALA A 40 13.53 -0.83 -2.81
N ARG A 41 13.11 -1.27 -1.63
CA ARG A 41 11.98 -0.65 -0.95
C ARG A 41 12.36 0.75 -0.49
N VAL A 42 11.46 1.70 -0.67
CA VAL A 42 11.62 3.10 -0.29
C VAL A 42 10.53 3.51 0.67
N LEU A 43 10.85 4.46 1.56
CA LEU A 43 9.87 5.10 2.41
C LEU A 43 9.14 6.17 1.61
N ALA A 44 7.82 6.10 1.55
CA ALA A 44 6.97 7.06 0.87
C ALA A 44 5.86 7.57 1.80
N THR A 45 5.48 8.83 1.63
CA THR A 45 4.35 9.39 2.38
C THR A 45 3.02 8.90 1.80
N ALA A 46 1.95 8.89 2.59
CA ALA A 46 0.62 8.57 2.08
C ALA A 46 0.19 9.46 0.90
N ALA A 47 0.68 10.71 0.83
CA ALA A 47 0.41 11.61 -0.29
C ALA A 47 1.08 11.15 -1.59
N GLU A 48 2.32 10.63 -1.52
CA GLU A 48 3.00 10.06 -2.68
C GLU A 48 2.35 8.77 -3.16
N VAL A 49 1.80 7.97 -2.24
CA VAL A 49 1.02 6.78 -2.61
C VAL A 49 -0.27 7.18 -3.32
N VAL A 50 -0.96 8.22 -2.83
CA VAL A 50 -2.16 8.77 -3.50
C VAL A 50 -1.83 9.25 -4.92
N ASP A 51 -0.74 10.00 -5.08
CA ASP A 51 -0.29 10.48 -6.39
C ASP A 51 0.01 9.31 -7.36
N ALA A 52 0.72 8.28 -6.88
CA ALA A 52 0.98 7.09 -7.68
C ALA A 52 -0.31 6.35 -8.07
N ILE A 53 -1.28 6.21 -7.18
CA ILE A 53 -2.57 5.59 -7.52
C ILE A 53 -3.33 6.43 -8.55
N HIS A 54 -3.28 7.77 -8.46
CA HIS A 54 -3.84 8.66 -9.47
C HIS A 54 -3.13 8.56 -10.83
N ASP A 55 -1.82 8.30 -10.85
CA ASP A 55 -1.03 8.00 -12.06
C ASP A 55 -1.35 6.61 -12.65
N GLY A 56 -2.17 5.81 -11.95
CA GLY A 56 -2.60 4.48 -12.38
C GLY A 56 -1.76 3.34 -11.81
N ALA A 57 -0.91 3.61 -10.82
CA ALA A 57 -0.20 2.57 -10.09
C ALA A 57 -1.15 1.74 -9.24
N GLN A 58 -0.84 0.46 -9.10
CA GLN A 58 -1.49 -0.44 -8.15
C GLN A 58 -0.60 -0.59 -6.93
N VAL A 59 -1.20 -0.54 -5.74
CA VAL A 59 -0.47 -0.60 -4.47
C VAL A 59 -1.08 -1.71 -3.63
N GLU A 60 -0.34 -2.79 -3.41
CA GLU A 60 -0.78 -3.97 -2.67
C GLU A 60 -0.17 -4.03 -1.27
N ALA A 61 -0.92 -4.56 -0.32
CA ALA A 61 -0.47 -4.81 1.04
C ALA A 61 0.10 -6.24 1.15
N MET A 62 1.36 -6.33 1.56
CA MET A 62 2.03 -7.59 1.87
C MET A 62 1.94 -7.87 3.38
N PHE A 63 1.11 -8.85 3.75
CA PHE A 63 0.99 -9.31 5.13
C PHE A 63 2.02 -10.41 5.40
N SER A 64 2.80 -10.26 6.48
CA SER A 64 3.83 -11.27 6.85
C SER A 64 3.24 -12.55 7.47
N ALA A 65 1.92 -12.65 7.63
CA ALA A 65 1.24 -13.76 8.28
C ALA A 65 1.15 -15.01 7.37
N LYS A 66 2.22 -15.81 7.35
CA LYS A 66 2.24 -17.23 6.91
C LYS A 66 1.97 -17.53 5.43
N GLY A 67 2.05 -16.56 4.53
CA GLY A 67 2.00 -16.81 3.08
C GLY A 67 2.20 -15.53 2.29
N HIS A 68 3.01 -15.59 1.23
CA HIS A 68 3.20 -14.49 0.27
C HIS A 68 1.95 -14.43 -0.60
N LEU A 69 0.88 -13.84 -0.09
CA LEU A 69 -0.28 -13.51 -0.89
C LEU A 69 -0.49 -11.99 -0.76
N PRO A 70 -0.49 -11.24 -1.86
CA PRO A 70 -1.05 -9.91 -1.86
C PRO A 70 -2.55 -10.07 -1.57
N GLU A 71 -2.96 -9.67 -0.37
CA GLU A 71 -4.30 -9.99 0.13
C GLU A 71 -5.27 -8.81 -0.01
N ARG A 72 -4.77 -7.59 -0.26
CA ARG A 72 -5.56 -6.34 -0.33
C ARG A 72 -4.82 -5.26 -1.14
N LEU A 73 -5.56 -4.48 -1.92
CA LEU A 73 -5.09 -3.23 -2.52
C LEU A 73 -5.27 -2.06 -1.55
N PHE A 74 -4.44 -1.03 -1.67
CA PHE A 74 -4.71 0.28 -1.09
C PHE A 74 -5.57 1.10 -2.05
N ALA A 75 -6.60 1.74 -1.50
CA ALA A 75 -7.47 2.67 -2.20
C ALA A 75 -7.39 4.06 -1.56
N ILE A 76 -7.69 5.08 -2.37
CA ILE A 76 -7.76 6.46 -1.92
C ILE A 76 -9.07 6.67 -1.15
N VAL A 77 -8.97 7.18 0.07
CA VAL A 77 -10.10 7.54 0.94
C VAL A 77 -10.04 9.01 1.29
N LEU A 78 -11.21 9.65 1.33
CA LEU A 78 -11.32 11.06 1.75
C LEU A 78 -11.45 11.12 3.28
N ARG A 79 -10.55 11.86 3.93
CA ARG A 79 -10.64 12.13 5.37
C ARG A 79 -11.74 13.14 5.66
N ALA A 80 -12.20 13.16 6.92
CA ALA A 80 -13.15 14.15 7.41
C ALA A 80 -12.67 15.61 7.24
N ASP A 81 -11.35 15.83 7.23
CA ASP A 81 -10.73 17.13 7.01
C ASP A 81 -10.68 17.55 5.52
N GLY A 82 -11.23 16.73 4.60
CA GLY A 82 -11.24 16.98 3.16
C GLY A 82 -9.94 16.63 2.43
N ARG A 83 -8.95 16.04 3.13
CA ARG A 83 -7.69 15.57 2.53
C ARG A 83 -7.78 14.10 2.15
N GLU A 84 -7.23 13.74 1.00
CA GLU A 84 -7.06 12.34 0.60
C GLU A 84 -6.03 11.63 1.49
N CYS A 85 -6.23 10.32 1.64
CA CYS A 85 -5.35 9.38 2.34
C CYS A 85 -5.53 8.00 1.72
N ILE A 86 -4.77 7.01 2.19
CA ILE A 86 -4.89 5.63 1.73
C ILE A 86 -5.46 4.74 2.84
N ALA A 87 -6.26 3.76 2.44
CA ALA A 87 -6.72 2.68 3.30
C ALA A 87 -6.77 1.38 2.50
N LEU A 88 -6.81 0.23 3.18
CA LEU A 88 -7.01 -1.04 2.50
C LEU A 88 -8.41 -1.10 1.90
N ASP A 89 -8.50 -1.43 0.61
CA ASP A 89 -9.74 -1.60 -0.12
C ASP A 89 -10.52 -2.84 0.39
N GLY A 90 -11.84 -2.69 0.49
CA GLY A 90 -12.76 -3.73 0.95
C GLY A 90 -13.02 -3.78 2.46
N GLU A 91 -13.97 -4.61 2.87
CA GLU A 91 -14.43 -4.70 4.27
C GLU A 91 -13.32 -5.21 5.20
N PRO A 92 -13.12 -4.60 6.39
CA PRO A 92 -12.08 -5.01 7.33
C PRO A 92 -12.27 -6.48 7.70
N SER A 93 -11.28 -7.30 7.37
CA SER A 93 -11.26 -8.72 7.72
C SER A 93 -10.25 -8.96 8.83
N PRO A 94 -10.54 -9.85 9.80
CA PRO A 94 -9.61 -10.16 10.88
C PRO A 94 -8.30 -10.72 10.32
N GLY A 95 -7.16 -10.15 10.75
CA GLY A 95 -5.82 -10.49 10.24
C GLY A 95 -5.49 -9.90 8.86
N ARG A 96 -6.33 -9.01 8.31
CA ARG A 96 -6.09 -8.29 7.04
C ARG A 96 -6.44 -6.82 7.19
N ASN A 97 -5.98 -6.24 8.30
CA ASN A 97 -6.19 -4.83 8.61
C ASN A 97 -4.86 -4.08 8.54
N VAL A 98 -4.89 -2.77 8.34
CA VAL A 98 -3.67 -1.98 8.23
C VAL A 98 -2.80 -2.05 9.50
N THR A 99 -3.42 -2.36 10.64
CA THR A 99 -2.75 -2.61 11.93
C THR A 99 -2.09 -3.98 12.04
N ASP A 100 -2.39 -4.90 11.11
CA ASP A 100 -1.75 -6.22 11.03
C ASP A 100 -0.47 -6.19 10.18
N LEU A 101 -0.29 -5.12 9.39
CA LEU A 101 0.97 -4.86 8.72
C LEU A 101 2.07 -4.53 9.73
N ASP A 102 3.29 -4.88 9.36
CA ASP A 102 4.46 -4.57 10.15
C ASP A 102 4.61 -3.04 10.31
N SER A 103 4.94 -2.61 11.53
CA SER A 103 5.03 -1.19 11.83
C SER A 103 6.39 -0.65 11.41
N LEU A 104 6.40 0.54 10.80
CA LEU A 104 7.63 1.27 10.48
C LEU A 104 8.45 1.70 11.71
N ASP A 105 7.87 1.60 12.91
CA ASP A 105 8.48 2.00 14.19
C ASP A 105 9.19 0.83 14.92
N ASP A 106 9.03 -0.40 14.43
CA ASP A 106 9.66 -1.63 14.98
C ASP A 106 11.11 -1.82 14.51
#